data_AF-A0A0Q4NFI5-F1
#
_entry.id   AF-A0A0Q4NFI5-F1
#
_cell.length_a   1.000
_cell.length_b   1.000
_cell.length_c   1.000
_cell.angle_alpha   90.00
_cell.angle_beta   90.00
_cell.angle_gamma   90.00
#
_symmetry.space_group_name_H-M   'P 1'
#
loop_
_entity.id
_entity.type
_entity.pdbx_description
1 polymer ?
#
loop_
_entity_poly.entity_id
_entity_poly.type
_entity_poly.pdbx_seq_one_letter_code
_entity_poly.pdbx_strand_id
1 'polypeptide(L)'
;MVTHFSTNGLDSACGRSSQTLVSTAVTEDVSCKTCQRSLSKPEAAATAKSKAPSLAELRKTAKAAKVAKQQPAPSSGFSVKSAWATRLAEQGDRCRLPRGRAKQRHV
;
A
#
# COMPACT_ATOMS: atom_id res chain seq x y z
N MET A 1 -5.77 -12.64 -22.60
CA MET A 1 -5.39 -11.31 -23.13
C MET A 1 -5.70 -10.27 -22.07
N VAL A 2 -4.74 -9.41 -21.70
CA VAL A 2 -4.93 -8.42 -20.63
C VAL A 2 -5.16 -7.05 -21.27
N THR A 3 -6.34 -6.48 -21.03
CA THR A 3 -6.76 -5.18 -21.54
C THR A 3 -6.59 -4.15 -20.43
N HIS A 4 -5.85 -3.09 -20.74
CA HIS A 4 -5.55 -2.04 -19.79
C HIS A 4 -6.48 -0.84 -19.96
N PHE A 5 -6.73 -0.13 -18.86
CA PHE A 5 -7.45 1.13 -18.93
C PHE A 5 -6.50 2.23 -19.42
N SER A 6 -6.87 2.96 -20.46
CA SER A 6 -6.17 4.14 -20.97
C SER A 6 -7.16 5.18 -21.44
N THR A 7 -6.91 6.45 -21.14
CA THR A 7 -7.71 7.57 -21.67
C THR A 7 -7.23 8.02 -23.06
N ASN A 8 -5.96 7.74 -23.38
CA ASN A 8 -5.28 8.29 -24.57
C ASN A 8 -4.80 7.19 -25.54
N GLY A 9 -5.05 5.91 -25.23
CA GLY A 9 -4.63 4.76 -26.04
C GLY A 9 -3.12 4.43 -26.01
N LEU A 10 -2.28 5.30 -25.45
CA LEU A 10 -0.82 5.17 -25.43
C LEU A 10 -0.28 4.71 -24.05
N ASP A 11 -0.89 5.21 -22.97
CA ASP A 11 -0.45 4.94 -21.60
C ASP A 11 -1.53 4.20 -20.81
N SER A 12 -1.20 3.05 -20.26
CA SER A 12 -2.07 2.37 -19.31
C SER A 12 -2.05 3.11 -17.97
N ALA A 13 -3.21 3.30 -17.34
CA ALA A 13 -3.33 3.94 -16.02
C ALA A 13 -2.54 3.23 -14.90
N CYS A 14 -2.15 1.96 -15.10
CA CYS A 14 -1.28 1.24 -14.18
C CYS A 14 0.23 1.50 -14.40
N GLY A 15 0.61 2.43 -15.28
CA GLY A 15 2.02 2.79 -15.56
C GLY A 15 2.78 1.77 -16.41
N ARG A 16 2.08 0.86 -17.10
CA ARG A 16 2.70 -0.04 -18.08
C ARG A 16 2.58 0.58 -19.48
N SER A 17 3.69 0.63 -20.21
CA SER A 17 3.75 1.05 -21.60
C SER A 17 4.49 0.00 -22.43
N SER A 18 3.88 -0.46 -23.51
CA SER A 18 4.51 -1.25 -24.56
C SER A 18 3.76 -1.02 -25.85
N GLN A 19 4.42 -1.15 -27.00
CA GLN A 19 3.79 -0.88 -28.29
C GLN A 19 2.71 -1.90 -28.67
N THR A 20 2.69 -3.06 -28.01
CA THR A 20 1.74 -4.16 -28.24
C THR A 20 0.68 -4.27 -27.14
N LEU A 21 0.59 -3.27 -26.26
CA LEU A 21 -0.33 -3.26 -25.13
C LEU A 21 -1.74 -2.90 -25.58
N VAL A 22 -2.69 -3.82 -25.39
CA VAL A 22 -4.10 -3.56 -25.71
C VAL A 22 -4.71 -2.72 -24.60
N SER A 23 -5.17 -1.53 -25.00
CA SER A 23 -5.70 -0.52 -24.09
C SER A 23 -7.08 -0.05 -24.56
N THR A 24 -7.96 0.24 -23.62
CA THR A 24 -9.33 0.71 -23.87
C THR A 24 -9.69 1.81 -22.87
N ALA A 25 -10.55 2.73 -23.30
CA ALA A 25 -11.20 3.70 -22.43
C ALA A 25 -12.51 3.17 -21.81
N VAL A 26 -12.99 2.00 -22.27
CA VAL A 26 -14.23 1.38 -21.80
C VAL A 26 -13.96 0.58 -20.53
N THR A 27 -14.54 0.98 -19.40
CA THR A 27 -14.27 0.38 -18.07
C THR A 27 -14.66 -1.10 -17.98
N GLU A 28 -15.70 -1.52 -18.71
CA GLU A 28 -16.21 -2.91 -18.71
C GLU A 28 -15.24 -3.89 -19.38
N ASP A 29 -14.45 -3.41 -20.34
CA ASP A 29 -13.51 -4.23 -21.11
C ASP A 29 -12.13 -4.35 -20.43
N VAL A 30 -11.93 -3.70 -19.29
CA VAL A 30 -10.64 -3.68 -18.57
C VAL A 30 -10.46 -4.98 -17.78
N SER A 31 -9.54 -5.84 -18.23
CA SER A 31 -9.16 -7.07 -17.50
C SER A 31 -7.89 -6.91 -16.65
N CYS A 32 -7.16 -5.80 -16.77
CA CYS A 32 -5.99 -5.53 -15.92
C CYS A 32 -6.41 -5.27 -14.46
N LYS A 33 -6.01 -6.17 -13.53
CA LYS A 33 -6.41 -6.09 -12.12
C LYS A 33 -5.96 -4.80 -11.43
N THR A 34 -4.83 -4.24 -11.81
CA THR A 34 -4.35 -2.95 -11.28
C THR A 34 -5.24 -1.81 -11.76
N CYS A 35 -5.59 -1.77 -13.05
CA CYS A 35 -6.52 -0.79 -13.59
C CYS A 35 -7.92 -0.92 -12.96
N GLN A 36 -8.45 -2.14 -12.82
CA GLN A 36 -9.74 -2.38 -12.15
C GLN A 36 -9.75 -1.86 -10.70
N ARG A 37 -8.67 -2.11 -9.94
CA ARG A 37 -8.55 -1.63 -8.56
C ARG A 37 -8.53 -0.10 -8.49
N SER A 38 -7.86 0.57 -9.43
CA SER A 38 -7.84 2.03 -9.50
C SER A 38 -9.21 2.61 -9.85
N LEU A 39 -9.97 1.98 -10.75
CA LEU A 39 -11.34 2.38 -11.11
C LEU A 39 -12.34 2.17 -9.97
N SER A 40 -12.16 1.12 -9.16
CA SER A 40 -13.05 0.80 -8.03
C SER A 40 -12.95 1.74 -6.84
N LYS A 41 -12.04 2.73 -6.88
CA LYS A 41 -11.92 3.75 -5.83
C LYS A 41 -12.86 4.91 -6.20
N PRO A 42 -14.04 5.06 -5.58
CA PRO A 42 -14.89 6.20 -5.87
C PRO A 42 -14.13 7.49 -5.54
N GLU A 43 -14.03 8.38 -6.52
CA GLU A 43 -13.47 9.74 -6.44
C GLU A 43 -14.10 10.56 -5.29
N ALA A 44 -15.29 10.17 -4.81
CA ALA A 44 -15.96 10.77 -3.67
C ALA A 44 -15.26 10.56 -2.31
N ALA A 45 -14.25 9.67 -2.21
CA ALA A 45 -13.52 9.45 -0.96
C ALA A 45 -12.35 10.44 -0.74
N ALA A 46 -12.01 11.29 -1.72
CA ALA A 46 -10.93 12.27 -1.58
C ALA A 46 -11.35 13.57 -0.87
N THR A 47 -12.66 13.79 -0.63
CA THR A 47 -13.18 15.02 -0.02
C THR A 47 -14.02 14.81 1.23
N ALA A 48 -14.17 13.57 1.71
CA ALA A 48 -14.66 13.34 3.06
C ALA A 48 -13.52 13.59 4.05
N LYS A 49 -13.29 14.87 4.38
CA LYS A 49 -12.65 15.29 5.63
C LYS A 49 -13.55 14.82 6.76
N SER A 50 -13.56 13.52 7.03
CA SER A 50 -14.08 12.96 8.26
C SER A 50 -13.42 13.77 9.35
N LYS A 51 -14.24 14.44 10.18
CA LYS A 51 -13.83 15.22 11.33
C LYS A 51 -13.18 14.24 12.32
N ALA A 52 -11.97 13.81 12.01
CA ALA A 52 -11.21 12.92 12.86
C ALA A 52 -10.93 13.71 14.13
N PRO A 53 -11.34 13.22 15.31
CA PRO A 53 -11.06 13.91 16.55
C PRO A 53 -9.55 14.15 16.64
N SER A 54 -9.17 15.33 17.10
CA SER A 54 -7.76 15.71 17.12
C SER A 54 -6.95 14.72 17.97
N LEU A 55 -5.66 14.54 17.69
CA LEU A 55 -4.81 13.65 18.48
C LEU A 55 -4.83 13.97 19.98
N ALA A 56 -5.16 15.20 20.36
CA ALA A 56 -5.33 15.61 21.74
C ALA A 56 -6.57 14.96 22.39
N GLU A 57 -7.67 14.81 21.65
CA GLU A 57 -8.89 14.16 22.13
C GLU A 57 -8.70 12.65 22.26
N LEU A 58 -8.07 12.00 21.28
CA LEU A 58 -7.71 10.58 21.40
C LEU A 58 -6.79 10.29 22.58
N ARG A 59 -5.86 11.21 22.91
CA ARG A 59 -4.98 11.05 24.07
C ARG A 59 -5.74 11.19 25.40
N LYS A 60 -6.79 12.02 25.46
CA LYS A 60 -7.62 12.18 26.65
C LYS A 60 -8.51 10.95 26.88
N THR A 61 -9.12 10.40 25.84
CA THR A 61 -9.93 9.17 25.95
C THR A 61 -9.06 7.95 26.28
N ALA A 62 -7.86 7.84 25.72
CA ALA A 62 -6.92 6.77 26.05
C ALA A 62 -6.38 6.83 27.50
N LYS A 63 -6.26 8.03 28.08
CA LYS A 63 -5.91 8.17 29.51
C LYS A 63 -7.07 7.79 30.43
N ALA A 64 -8.31 8.15 30.07
CA ALA A 64 -9.49 7.76 30.85
C ALA A 64 -9.71 6.23 30.85
N ALA A 65 -9.47 5.56 29.72
CA ALA A 65 -9.61 4.09 29.61
C ALA A 65 -8.51 3.30 30.36
N LYS A 66 -7.37 3.92 30.68
CA LYS A 66 -6.27 3.24 31.40
C LYS A 66 -6.47 3.14 32.91
N VAL A 67 -7.44 3.85 33.49
CA VAL A 67 -7.72 3.79 34.93
C VAL A 67 -8.60 2.56 35.29
N ALA A 68 -9.26 1.94 34.32
CA ALA A 68 -10.28 0.91 34.58
C ALA A 68 -9.90 -0.53 34.21
N LYS A 69 -8.67 -0.83 33.76
CA LYS A 69 -8.23 -2.21 33.52
C LYS A 69 -6.80 -2.41 33.98
N GLN A 70 -6.64 -3.29 34.98
CA GLN A 70 -5.37 -3.90 35.36
C GLN A 70 -4.61 -4.32 34.10
N GLN A 71 -3.41 -3.79 33.99
CA GLN A 71 -2.52 -3.91 32.86
C GLN A 71 -2.01 -5.37 32.79
N PRO A 72 -2.33 -6.17 31.75
CA PRO A 72 -1.53 -7.36 31.48
C PRO A 72 -0.11 -6.91 31.10
N ALA A 73 0.88 -7.71 31.50
CA ALA A 73 2.31 -7.45 31.29
C ALA A 73 2.59 -6.91 29.88
N PRO A 74 3.52 -5.94 29.72
CA PRO A 74 3.83 -5.40 28.40
C PRO A 74 4.30 -6.57 27.52
N SER A 75 3.43 -7.01 26.61
CA SER A 75 3.82 -7.89 25.51
C SER A 75 5.02 -7.20 24.85
N SER A 76 6.18 -7.86 24.88
CA SER A 76 7.41 -7.39 24.26
C SER A 76 7.06 -6.74 22.92
N GLY A 77 7.16 -5.41 22.87
CA GLY A 77 6.47 -4.62 21.86
C GLY A 77 6.87 -5.05 20.47
N PHE A 78 5.90 -5.10 19.56
CA PHE A 78 6.17 -5.26 18.14
C PHE A 78 7.15 -4.18 17.69
N SER A 79 8.41 -4.57 17.45
CA SER A 79 9.41 -3.67 16.92
C SER A 79 9.35 -3.75 15.40
N VAL A 80 8.88 -2.67 14.78
CA VAL A 80 8.83 -2.50 13.33
C VAL A 80 10.19 -2.83 12.69
N LYS A 81 11.29 -2.48 13.36
CA LYS A 81 12.66 -2.77 12.90
C LYS A 81 12.95 -4.27 12.90
N SER A 82 12.55 -5.00 13.95
CA SER A 82 12.74 -6.45 14.03
C SER A 82 11.89 -7.20 13.00
N ALA A 83 10.61 -6.85 12.88
CA ALA A 83 9.71 -7.45 11.91
C ALA A 83 10.17 -7.20 10.46
N TRP A 84 10.71 -6.01 10.20
CA TRP A 84 11.28 -5.67 8.90
C TRP A 84 12.56 -6.45 8.60
N ALA A 85 13.42 -6.68 9.61
CA ALA A 85 14.62 -7.49 9.45
C ALA A 85 14.29 -8.96 9.15
N THR A 86 13.32 -9.56 9.85
CA THR A 86 12.86 -10.93 9.59
C THR A 86 12.34 -11.09 8.16
N ARG A 87 11.52 -10.15 7.70
CA ARG A 87 10.99 -10.13 6.33
C ARG A 87 12.08 -10.08 5.26
N LEU A 88 13.21 -9.42 5.55
CA LEU A 88 14.35 -9.39 4.63
C LEU A 88 15.12 -10.71 4.63
N ALA A 89 15.26 -11.36 5.79
CA ALA A 89 15.92 -12.67 5.87
C ALA A 89 15.12 -13.77 5.14
N GLU A 90 13.79 -13.68 5.12
CA GLU A 90 12.92 -14.60 4.36
C GLU A 90 12.97 -14.37 2.84
N GLN A 91 13.38 -13.18 2.38
CA GLN A 91 13.63 -12.92 0.96
C GLN A 91 15.00 -13.49 0.57
N GLY A 92 15.04 -14.77 0.20
CA GLY A 92 16.23 -15.42 -0.34
C GLY A 92 16.78 -14.79 -1.63
N ASP A 93 17.85 -15.36 -2.19
CA ASP A 93 18.66 -14.80 -3.30
C ASP A 93 17.91 -14.40 -4.59
N ARG A 94 16.63 -14.77 -4.75
CA ARG A 94 15.83 -14.41 -5.93
C ARG A 94 15.26 -12.99 -5.88
N CYS A 95 15.31 -12.31 -4.72
CA CYS A 95 14.84 -10.95 -4.56
C CYS A 95 16.02 -10.02 -4.27
N ARG A 96 16.38 -9.16 -5.23
CA ARG A 96 17.45 -8.17 -5.07
C ARG A 96 17.19 -7.32 -3.83
N LEU A 97 18.10 -7.40 -2.86
CA LEU A 97 18.01 -6.64 -1.60
C LEU A 97 17.79 -5.14 -1.86
N PRO A 98 17.02 -4.44 -1.01
CA PRO A 98 16.84 -2.99 -1.11
C PRO A 98 18.18 -2.26 -1.21
N ARG A 99 18.21 -1.20 -2.05
CA ARG A 99 19.42 -0.40 -2.26
C ARG A 99 19.96 0.11 -0.92
N GLY A 100 21.28 0.03 -0.71
CA GLY A 100 21.94 0.53 0.49
C GLY A 100 22.05 -0.44 1.68
N ARG A 101 21.77 -1.74 1.50
CA ARG A 101 22.02 -2.78 2.54
C ARG A 101 23.18 -3.72 2.23
N ALA A 102 23.48 -3.96 0.96
CA ALA A 102 24.64 -4.71 0.50
C ALA A 102 25.23 -4.04 -0.74
N LYS A 103 26.55 -4.19 -0.96
CA LYS A 103 27.24 -3.70 -2.17
C LYS A 103 26.67 -4.46 -3.37
N GLN A 104 25.64 -3.88 -3.99
CA GLN A 104 24.99 -4.45 -5.16
C GLN A 104 26.05 -4.65 -6.24
N ARG A 105 26.35 -5.90 -6.59
CA ARG A 105 27.19 -6.19 -7.75
C ARG A 105 26.42 -5.70 -8.96
N HIS A 106 26.98 -4.70 -9.64
CA HIS A 106 26.52 -4.36 -10.97
C HIS A 106 26.97 -5.54 -11.86
N VAL A 107 25.99 -6.19 -12.50
CA VAL A 107 26.26 -7.10 -13.61
C VAL A 107 26.72 -6.26 -14.79
#